data_AF-A0A7W9GQK4-F1
#
_entry.id   AF-A0A7W9GQK4-F1
#
_cell.length_a   1.000
_cell.length_b   1.000
_cell.length_c   1.000
_cell.angle_alpha   90.00
_cell.angle_beta   90.00
_cell.angle_gamma   90.00
#
_symmetry.space_group_name_H-M   'P 1'
#
loop_
_entity.id
_entity.type
_entity.pdbx_description
1 polymer ?
#
loop_
_entity_poly.entity_id
_entity_poly.type
_entity_poly.pdbx_seq_one_letter_code
_entity_poly.pdbx_strand_id
1 'polypeptide(L)'
;MVAIALLVYALIDCLQTDSARFRSLNRVAWVAIIVLIPLIGPILWLAVGKVRQRPQRRPAAPPARPLAPDDDPEFLRHLRDIDTKHEQMLNQWEADLRKREAEIKAKKDAEDRAAAEELERRRQAEARKREDEARHHTDDEDESR
;
A
#
# COMPACT_ATOMS: atom_id res chain seq x y z
N MET A 1 16.64 -25.95 4.43
CA MET A 1 17.76 -25.18 5.01
C MET A 1 17.30 -23.99 5.84
N VAL A 2 16.34 -23.18 5.37
CA VAL A 2 15.76 -22.03 6.14
C VAL A 2 15.21 -22.42 7.52
N ALA A 3 14.59 -23.61 7.63
CA ALA A 3 14.05 -24.11 8.91
C ALA A 3 15.11 -24.31 10.01
N ILE A 4 16.33 -24.69 9.65
CA ILE A 4 17.43 -24.90 10.61
C ILE A 4 18.04 -23.55 11.02
N ALA A 5 18.13 -22.58 10.10
CA ALA A 5 18.58 -21.22 10.40
C ALA A 5 17.64 -20.50 11.39
N LEU A 6 16.32 -20.68 11.24
CA LEU A 6 15.33 -20.15 12.18
C LEU A 6 15.40 -20.83 13.55
N LEU A 7 15.68 -22.13 13.59
CA LEU A 7 15.84 -22.89 14.83
C LEU A 7 17.07 -22.41 15.64
N VAL A 8 18.20 -22.23 14.96
CA VAL A 8 19.45 -21.75 15.58
C VAL A 8 19.33 -20.29 16.00
N TYR A 9 18.70 -19.43 15.19
CA TYR A 9 18.43 -18.04 15.54
C TYR A 9 17.53 -17.91 16.76
N ALA A 10 16.44 -18.70 16.82
CA ALA A 10 15.55 -18.72 17.98
C ALA A 10 16.23 -19.27 19.25
N LEU A 11 17.18 -20.20 19.12
CA LEU A 11 17.97 -20.73 20.23
C LEU A 11 18.95 -19.68 20.79
N ILE A 12 19.61 -18.91 19.93
CA ILE A 12 20.55 -17.84 20.30
C ILE A 12 19.79 -16.67 20.96
N ASP A 13 18.61 -16.31 20.44
CA ASP A 13 17.77 -15.23 20.98
C ASP A 13 17.12 -15.61 22.33
N CYS A 14 16.75 -16.89 22.51
CA CYS A 14 16.27 -17.45 23.77
C CYS A 14 17.34 -17.41 24.88
N LEU A 15 18.62 -17.53 24.51
CA LEU A 15 19.75 -17.43 25.43
C LEU A 15 20.18 -15.97 25.70
N GLN A 16 19.87 -15.03 24.80
CA GLN A 16 20.25 -13.62 24.93
C GLN A 16 19.26 -12.73 25.70
N THR A 17 18.01 -13.15 25.90
CA THR A 17 17.04 -12.34 26.66
C THR A 17 17.02 -12.71 28.15
N ASP A 18 17.90 -12.05 28.90
CA ASP A 18 17.90 -12.05 30.36
C ASP A 18 16.76 -11.19 30.92
N SER A 19 15.83 -11.86 31.60
CA SER A 19 15.33 -11.60 32.96
C SER A 19 15.06 -10.17 33.46
N ALA A 20 14.89 -9.17 32.60
CA ALA A 20 14.56 -7.81 33.04
C ALA A 20 13.22 -7.37 32.47
N ARG A 21 12.18 -7.50 33.32
CA ARG A 21 11.10 -6.49 33.49
C ARG A 21 9.67 -6.83 33.07
N PHE A 22 9.22 -8.08 32.88
CA PHE A 22 7.76 -8.33 32.91
C PHE A 22 7.34 -9.62 33.64
N ARG A 23 6.47 -9.39 34.63
CA ARG A 23 5.92 -10.33 35.60
C ARG A 23 4.77 -11.12 34.98
N SER A 24 4.91 -12.45 35.02
CA SER A 24 3.86 -13.50 35.07
C SER A 24 2.98 -13.90 33.88
N LEU A 25 3.01 -13.33 32.67
CA LEU A 25 2.21 -13.84 31.52
C LEU A 25 2.98 -13.58 30.22
N ASN A 26 3.39 -14.51 29.36
CA ASN A 26 3.21 -15.95 29.25
C ASN A 26 4.37 -16.46 28.36
N ARG A 27 5.55 -16.71 28.95
CA ARG A 27 6.77 -17.19 28.26
C ARG A 27 6.48 -18.46 27.43
N VAL A 28 5.49 -19.25 27.86
CA VAL A 28 5.06 -20.50 27.24
C VAL A 28 4.12 -20.27 26.05
N ALA A 29 3.20 -19.30 26.10
CA ALA A 29 2.31 -19.03 24.96
C ALA A 29 3.05 -18.50 23.75
N TRP A 30 4.07 -17.67 23.92
CA TRP A 30 4.87 -17.20 22.79
C TRP A 30 5.62 -18.35 22.11
N VAL A 31 6.20 -19.26 22.90
CA VAL A 31 6.80 -20.49 22.38
C VAL A 31 5.75 -21.38 21.70
N ALA A 32 4.57 -21.54 22.31
CA ALA A 32 3.47 -22.30 21.72
C ALA A 32 3.01 -21.71 20.38
N ILE A 33 2.91 -20.39 20.25
CA ILE A 33 2.55 -19.71 19.00
C ILE A 33 3.60 -19.98 17.90
N ILE A 34 4.88 -19.85 18.24
CA ILE A 34 6.00 -20.07 17.30
C ILE A 34 6.06 -21.54 16.83
N VAL A 35 5.71 -22.50 17.69
CA VAL A 35 5.65 -23.92 17.36
C VAL A 35 4.37 -24.29 16.59
N LEU A 36 3.23 -23.69 16.93
CA LEU A 36 1.93 -24.04 16.38
C LEU A 36 1.75 -23.53 14.95
N ILE A 37 2.28 -22.34 14.60
CA ILE A 37 2.21 -21.78 13.24
C ILE A 37 2.80 -22.71 12.16
N PRO A 38 4.03 -23.26 12.29
CA PRO A 38 4.59 -24.17 11.29
C PRO A 38 3.93 -25.55 11.27
N LEU A 39 3.14 -25.93 12.30
CA LEU A 39 2.35 -27.16 12.33
C LEU A 39 0.99 -26.98 11.62
N ILE A 40 0.33 -25.83 11.81
CA ILE A 40 -0.98 -25.56 11.20
C ILE A 40 -0.88 -25.49 9.68
N GLY A 41 0.17 -24.88 9.11
CA GLY A 41 0.34 -24.75 7.67
C GLY A 41 0.25 -26.10 6.91
N PRO A 42 1.09 -27.11 7.25
CA PRO A 42 1.03 -28.44 6.65
C PRO A 42 -0.26 -29.19 6.95
N ILE A 43 -0.83 -29.07 8.15
CA ILE A 43 -2.09 -29.73 8.51
C ILE A 43 -3.24 -29.20 7.65
N LEU A 44 -3.31 -27.88 7.47
CA LEU A 44 -4.32 -27.22 6.64
C LEU A 44 -4.12 -27.57 5.16
N TRP A 45 -2.87 -27.62 4.70
CA TRP A 45 -2.53 -28.07 3.34
C TRP A 45 -2.93 -29.52 3.09
N LEU A 46 -2.71 -30.43 4.05
CA LEU A 46 -3.11 -31.82 3.94
C LEU A 46 -4.64 -31.98 4.01
N ALA A 47 -5.33 -31.19 4.84
CA ALA A 47 -6.79 -31.21 4.91
C ALA A 47 -7.43 -30.75 3.59
N VAL A 48 -6.89 -29.70 2.96
CA VAL A 48 -7.39 -29.15 1.69
C VAL A 48 -6.92 -29.97 0.48
N GLY A 49 -5.67 -30.43 0.48
CA GLY A 49 -5.04 -31.12 -0.65
C GLY A 49 -5.40 -32.60 -0.79
N LYS A 50 -5.86 -33.27 0.29
CA LYS A 50 -6.16 -34.71 0.29
C LYS A 50 -7.50 -35.10 -0.35
N VAL A 51 -8.21 -34.16 -0.98
CA VAL A 51 -9.50 -34.45 -1.64
C VAL A 51 -9.33 -34.97 -3.09
N ARG A 52 -8.12 -35.03 -3.68
CA ARG A 52 -7.98 -35.28 -5.14
C ARG A 52 -7.04 -36.35 -5.67
N GLN A 53 -6.43 -37.23 -4.87
CA GLN A 53 -5.63 -38.33 -5.45
C GLN A 53 -6.01 -39.71 -4.91
N ARG A 54 -7.04 -40.31 -5.54
CA ARG A 54 -7.26 -41.75 -5.55
C ARG A 54 -6.49 -42.34 -6.74
N PRO A 55 -5.49 -43.24 -6.54
CA PRO A 55 -4.83 -43.89 -7.66
C PRO A 55 -5.73 -45.02 -8.18
N GLN A 56 -6.38 -44.78 -9.31
CA GLN A 56 -7.28 -45.74 -9.94
C GLN A 56 -6.46 -46.67 -10.85
N ARG A 57 -6.16 -47.89 -10.37
CA ARG A 57 -5.57 -48.98 -11.16
C ARG A 57 -6.53 -49.39 -12.29
N ARG A 58 -6.15 -49.20 -13.56
CA ARG A 58 -6.72 -49.90 -14.73
C ARG A 58 -5.65 -50.13 -15.82
N PRO A 59 -5.77 -51.21 -16.63
CA PRO A 59 -4.70 -51.73 -17.49
C PRO A 59 -4.56 -50.97 -18.82
N ALA A 60 -3.40 -51.17 -19.44
CA ALA A 60 -2.80 -50.38 -20.51
C ALA A 60 -3.64 -50.14 -21.77
N ALA A 61 -3.86 -48.86 -22.09
CA ALA A 61 -3.91 -48.33 -23.45
C ALA A 61 -2.54 -47.66 -23.75
N PRO A 62 -2.06 -47.62 -25.01
CA PRO A 62 -0.86 -46.84 -25.33
C PRO A 62 -1.08 -45.41 -24.83
N PRO A 63 -0.13 -44.82 -24.06
CA PRO A 63 -0.34 -43.51 -23.48
C PRO A 63 -0.56 -42.53 -24.63
N ALA A 64 -1.75 -41.91 -24.67
CA ALA A 64 -1.93 -40.68 -25.42
C ALA A 64 -0.76 -39.78 -24.99
N ARG A 65 0.09 -39.39 -25.95
CA ARG A 65 1.18 -38.46 -25.67
C ARG A 65 0.55 -37.29 -24.90
N PRO A 66 1.06 -36.94 -23.71
CA PRO A 66 0.58 -35.76 -23.02
C PRO A 66 0.72 -34.61 -24.02
N LEU A 67 -0.42 -34.03 -24.44
CA LEU A 67 -0.39 -32.77 -25.17
C LEU A 67 0.42 -31.81 -24.28
N ALA A 68 1.49 -31.27 -24.83
CA ALA A 68 2.22 -30.23 -24.11
C ALA A 68 1.20 -29.11 -23.82
N PRO A 69 1.23 -28.51 -22.61
CA PRO A 69 0.34 -27.40 -22.27
C PRO A 69 0.31 -26.25 -23.29
N ASP A 70 1.34 -26.16 -24.15
CA ASP A 70 1.47 -25.17 -25.22
C ASP A 70 0.49 -25.36 -26.39
N ASP A 71 -0.08 -26.56 -26.59
CA ASP A 71 -0.99 -26.89 -27.72
C ASP A 71 -2.47 -27.01 -27.30
N ASP A 72 -2.84 -26.58 -26.07
CA ASP A 72 -4.24 -26.60 -25.61
C ASP A 72 -4.96 -25.26 -25.91
N PRO A 73 -5.98 -25.24 -26.80
CA PRO A 73 -6.70 -24.02 -27.15
C PRO A 73 -7.42 -23.38 -25.95
N GLU A 74 -7.80 -24.15 -24.93
CA GLU A 74 -8.45 -23.61 -23.74
C GLU A 74 -7.44 -22.91 -22.81
N PHE A 75 -6.21 -23.42 -22.71
CA PHE A 75 -5.14 -22.77 -21.94
C PHE A 75 -4.76 -21.42 -22.56
N LEU A 76 -4.61 -21.35 -23.89
CA LEU A 76 -4.32 -20.09 -24.60
C LEU A 76 -5.46 -19.08 -24.53
N ARG A 77 -6.72 -19.54 -24.50
CA ARG A 77 -7.88 -18.66 -24.23
C ARG A 77 -7.81 -18.09 -22.82
N HIS A 78 -7.52 -18.92 -21.82
CA HIS A 78 -7.40 -18.48 -20.45
C HIS A 78 -6.31 -17.42 -20.26
N LEU A 79 -5.14 -17.59 -20.90
CA LEU A 79 -4.06 -16.59 -20.86
C LEU A 79 -4.49 -15.25 -21.48
N ARG A 80 -5.17 -15.26 -22.63
CA ARG A 80 -5.70 -14.03 -23.25
C ARG A 80 -6.75 -13.34 -22.38
N ASP A 81 -7.60 -14.11 -21.71
CA ASP A 81 -8.59 -13.55 -20.78
C ASP A 81 -7.93 -12.91 -19.55
N ILE A 82 -6.82 -13.47 -19.06
CA ILE A 82 -6.04 -12.87 -17.98
C ILE A 82 -5.39 -11.57 -18.45
N ASP A 83 -4.77 -11.59 -19.63
CA ASP A 83 -4.06 -10.46 -20.21
C ASP A 83 -5.00 -9.27 -20.45
N THR A 84 -6.15 -9.51 -21.08
CA THR A 84 -7.18 -8.49 -21.31
C THR A 84 -7.72 -7.89 -20.01
N LYS A 85 -7.95 -8.70 -18.98
CA LYS A 85 -8.36 -8.20 -17.64
C LYS A 85 -7.26 -7.37 -17.00
N HIS A 86 -5.99 -7.75 -17.19
CA HIS A 86 -4.85 -7.02 -16.66
C HIS A 86 -4.73 -5.64 -17.32
N GLU A 87 -4.83 -5.57 -18.66
CA GLU A 87 -4.85 -4.30 -19.40
C GLU A 87 -6.01 -3.41 -18.96
N GLN A 88 -7.21 -3.97 -18.76
CA GLN A 88 -8.36 -3.24 -18.25
C GLN A 88 -8.09 -2.65 -16.85
N MET A 89 -7.47 -3.43 -15.96
CA MET A 89 -7.15 -2.97 -14.61
C MET A 89 -6.11 -1.83 -14.64
N LEU A 90 -5.08 -1.95 -15.48
CA LEU A 90 -4.08 -0.90 -15.68
C LEU A 90 -4.70 0.40 -16.19
N ASN A 91 -5.55 0.32 -17.21
CA ASN A 91 -6.25 1.48 -17.77
C ASN A 91 -7.15 2.18 -16.74
N GLN A 92 -7.84 1.40 -15.88
CA GLN A 92 -8.64 1.97 -14.80
C GLN A 92 -7.77 2.70 -13.77
N TRP A 93 -6.63 2.12 -13.39
CA TRP A 93 -5.68 2.76 -12.47
C TRP A 93 -5.07 4.05 -13.04
N GLU A 94 -4.70 4.06 -14.33
CA GLU A 94 -4.22 5.26 -14.99
C GLU A 94 -5.27 6.38 -15.01
N ALA A 95 -6.54 6.04 -15.25
CA ALA A 95 -7.63 7.00 -15.24
C ALA A 95 -7.85 7.60 -13.84
N ASP A 96 -7.83 6.76 -12.80
CA ASP A 96 -7.96 7.20 -11.40
C ASP A 96 -6.80 8.11 -10.97
N LEU A 97 -5.56 7.78 -11.37
CA LEU A 97 -4.39 8.61 -11.10
C LEU A 97 -4.50 9.99 -11.77
N ARG A 98 -4.85 10.03 -13.07
CA ARG A 98 -5.03 11.29 -13.79
C ARG A 98 -6.09 12.17 -13.14
N LYS A 99 -7.20 11.57 -12.68
CA LYS A 99 -8.25 12.31 -11.98
C LYS A 99 -7.73 12.92 -10.68
N ARG A 100 -7.01 12.15 -9.87
CA ARG A 100 -6.43 12.63 -8.60
C ARG A 100 -5.39 13.72 -8.82
N GLU A 101 -4.52 13.58 -9.82
CA GLU A 101 -3.54 14.61 -10.18
C GLU A 101 -4.23 15.90 -10.62
N ALA A 102 -5.29 15.80 -11.43
CA ALA A 102 -6.09 16.95 -11.84
C ALA A 102 -6.78 17.65 -10.66
N GLU A 103 -7.34 16.88 -9.72
CA GLU A 103 -7.94 17.41 -8.49
C GLU A 103 -6.90 18.11 -7.60
N ILE A 104 -5.71 17.50 -7.42
CA ILE A 104 -4.62 18.09 -6.64
C ILE A 104 -4.14 19.38 -7.30
N LYS A 105 -3.96 19.37 -8.63
CA LYS A 105 -3.55 20.55 -9.39
C LYS A 105 -4.59 21.67 -9.27
N ALA A 106 -5.87 21.36 -9.45
CA ALA A 106 -6.94 22.36 -9.33
C ALA A 106 -7.03 22.96 -7.92
N LYS A 107 -6.83 22.15 -6.87
CA LYS A 107 -6.76 22.63 -5.48
C LYS A 107 -5.57 23.57 -5.27
N LYS A 108 -4.39 23.19 -5.75
CA LYS A 108 -3.19 24.01 -5.66
C LYS A 108 -3.36 25.33 -6.42
N ASP A 109 -3.88 25.30 -7.64
CA ASP A 109 -4.15 26.50 -8.44
C ASP A 109 -5.20 27.41 -7.76
N ALA A 110 -6.16 26.85 -7.02
CA ALA A 110 -7.12 27.63 -6.23
C ALA A 110 -6.47 28.25 -4.98
N GLU A 111 -5.60 27.51 -4.29
CA GLU A 111 -4.83 28.00 -3.14
C GLU A 111 -3.88 29.13 -3.54
N ASP A 112 -3.13 28.95 -4.63
CA ASP A 112 -2.21 29.96 -5.17
C ASP A 112 -2.95 31.25 -5.58
N ARG A 113 -4.14 31.12 -6.18
CA ARG A 113 -5.01 32.27 -6.51
C ARG A 113 -5.53 32.96 -5.25
N ALA A 114 -6.00 32.21 -4.26
CA ALA A 114 -6.46 32.78 -2.99
C ALA A 114 -5.32 33.52 -2.25
N ALA A 115 -4.12 32.95 -2.25
CA ALA A 115 -2.93 33.57 -1.67
C ALA A 115 -2.54 34.86 -2.43
N ALA A 116 -2.62 34.87 -3.75
CA ALA A 116 -2.38 36.07 -4.57
C ALA A 116 -3.40 37.18 -4.27
N GLU A 117 -4.70 36.84 -4.21
CA GLU A 117 -5.76 37.78 -3.84
C GLU A 117 -5.56 38.34 -2.43
N GLU A 118 -5.16 37.50 -1.46
CA GLU A 118 -4.90 37.95 -0.10
C GLU A 118 -3.71 38.92 -0.06
N LEU A 119 -2.64 38.63 -0.79
CA LEU A 119 -1.49 39.52 -0.90
C LEU A 119 -1.86 40.86 -1.54
N GLU A 120 -2.68 40.85 -2.59
CA GLU A 120 -3.20 42.07 -3.20
C GLU A 120 -4.09 42.87 -2.25
N ARG A 121 -5.00 42.21 -1.52
CA ARG A 121 -5.83 42.86 -0.50
C ARG A 121 -4.99 43.48 0.60
N ARG A 122 -3.94 42.79 1.08
CA ARG A 122 -2.99 43.31 2.07
C ARG A 122 -2.26 44.55 1.53
N ARG A 123 -1.74 44.49 0.30
CA ARG A 123 -1.08 45.63 -0.36
C ARG A 123 -2.02 46.83 -0.54
N GLN A 124 -3.27 46.59 -0.95
CA GLN A 124 -4.27 47.65 -1.08
C GLN A 124 -4.63 48.27 0.28
N ALA A 125 -4.78 47.45 1.32
CA ALA A 125 -5.04 47.94 2.67
C ALA A 125 -3.87 48.77 3.21
N GLU A 126 -2.63 48.32 3.01
CA GLU A 126 -1.43 49.08 3.35
C GLU A 126 -1.33 50.40 2.58
N ALA A 127 -1.63 50.40 1.28
CA ALA A 127 -1.62 51.61 0.46
C ALA A 127 -2.67 52.62 0.93
N ARG A 128 -3.91 52.18 1.19
CA ARG A 128 -4.97 53.03 1.75
C ARG A 128 -4.57 53.61 3.10
N LYS A 129 -4.02 52.78 3.99
CA LYS A 129 -3.53 53.23 5.30
C LYS A 129 -2.46 54.32 5.16
N ARG A 130 -1.51 54.15 4.24
CA ARG A 130 -0.46 55.16 3.96
C ARG A 130 -1.04 56.45 3.40
N GLU A 131 -2.03 56.38 2.50
CA GLU A 131 -2.70 57.57 1.97
C GLU A 131 -3.46 58.33 3.06
N ASP A 132 -4.14 57.62 3.95
CA ASP A 132 -4.91 58.24 5.04
C ASP A 132 -3.97 58.86 6.10
N GLU A 133 -2.85 58.21 6.41
CA GLU A 133 -1.78 58.78 7.25
C GLU A 133 -1.17 60.05 6.62
N ALA A 134 -0.93 60.05 5.30
CA ALA A 134 -0.38 61.21 4.60
C ALA A 134 -1.36 62.38 4.56
N ARG A 135 -2.66 62.12 4.37
CA ARG A 135 -3.72 63.15 4.43
C ARG A 135 -3.79 63.81 5.80
N HIS A 136 -3.78 63.02 6.87
CA HIS A 136 -3.78 63.56 8.23
C HIS A 136 -2.54 64.42 8.51
N HIS A 137 -1.35 63.99 8.07
CA HIS A 137 -0.12 64.76 8.29
C HIS A 137 -0.11 66.11 7.55
N THR A 138 -0.68 66.18 6.34
CA THR A 138 -0.77 67.44 5.59
C THR A 138 -1.77 68.44 6.17
N ASP A 139 -2.88 67.97 6.75
CA ASP A 139 -3.86 68.85 7.40
C ASP A 139 -3.26 69.50 8.66
N ASP A 140 -2.45 68.76 9.43
CA ASP A 140 -1.75 69.28 10.62
C ASP A 140 -0.68 70.35 10.27
N GLU A 141 -0.02 70.22 9.11
CA GLU A 141 0.97 71.21 8.65
C GLU A 141 0.33 72.52 8.17
N ASP A 142 -0.87 72.47 7.58
CA ASP A 142 -1.58 73.66 7.08
C ASP A 142 -2.27 74.44 8.21
N GLU A 143 -2.69 73.79 9.29
CA GLU A 143 -3.22 74.45 10.50
C GLU A 143 -2.12 75.16 11.33
N SER A 144 -0.86 74.80 11.11
CA SER A 144 0.30 75.34 11.84
C SER A 144 0.97 76.55 11.19
N ARG A 145 0.48 77.02 10.03
CA ARG A 145 1.15 77.99 9.16
C ARG A 145 0.41 79.32 9.04
#